data_AF-A0A3D2RLP2-F1
#
_entry.id   AF-A0A3D2RLP2-F1
#
_cell.length_a   1.000
_cell.length_b   1.000
_cell.length_c   1.000
_cell.angle_alpha   90.00
_cell.angle_beta   90.00
_cell.angle_gamma   90.00
#
_symmetry.space_group_name_H-M   'P 1'
#
loop_
_entity.id
_entity.type
_entity.pdbx_description
1 polymer ?
#
loop_
_entity_poly.entity_id
_entity_poly.type
_entity_poly.pdbx_seq_one_letter_code
_entity_poly.pdbx_strand_id
1 'polypeptide(L)' 'MEIREIQFHRVAIPGICPTRVAPIGGHEGNKVGSEYLLLDLMTDGGVVGLGEISDIESYWGTVA' A
#
# COMPACT_ATOMS: atom_id res chain seq x y z
N MET A 1 20.74 1.84 17.07
CA MET A 1 19.91 1.82 15.85
C MET A 1 18.47 1.89 16.31
N GLU A 2 17.96 3.11 16.39
CA GLU A 2 16.59 3.41 16.82
C GLU A 2 15.87 4.13 15.68
N ILE A 3 14.59 3.79 15.46
CA ILE A 3 13.74 4.54 14.51
C ILE A 3 13.41 5.89 15.15
N ARG A 4 13.71 6.97 14.43
CA ARG A 4 13.49 8.35 14.88
C ARG A 4 12.37 9.04 14.13
N GLU A 5 12.15 8.64 12.88
CA GLU A 5 11.13 9.24 12.02
C GLU A 5 10.46 8.15 11.18
N ILE A 6 9.15 8.29 11.02
CA ILE A 6 8.34 7.46 10.14
C ILE A 6 7.60 8.42 9.20
N GLN A 7 7.90 8.35 7.90
CA GLN A 7 7.16 9.08 6.89
C GLN A 7 6.18 8.13 6.20
N PHE A 8 4.97 8.62 5.95
CA PHE A 8 3.90 7.86 5.32
C PHE A 8 3.58 8.46 3.96
N HIS A 9 3.54 7.61 2.94
CA HIS A 9 3.19 8.02 1.58
C HIS A 9 1.99 7.19 1.11
N ARG A 10 0.96 7.88 0.63
CA ARG A 10 -0.22 7.23 0.06
C ARG A 10 -0.06 7.18 -1.45
N VAL A 11 -0.11 5.98 -2.03
CA VAL A 11 0.10 5.77 -3.46
C VAL A 11 -1.09 5.02 -4.04
N ALA A 12 -1.75 5.63 -5.02
CA ALA A 12 -2.82 5.00 -5.79
C ALA A 12 -2.30 4.66 -7.20
N ILE A 13 -2.50 3.41 -7.62
CA ILE A 13 -2.02 2.89 -8.90
C ILE A 13 -3.21 2.33 -9.69
N PRO A 14 -3.51 2.84 -10.90
CA PRO A 14 -4.57 2.30 -11.73
C PRO A 14 -4.22 0.88 -12.18
N GLY A 15 -5.23 0.01 -12.25
CA GLY A 15 -5.07 -1.35 -12.75
C GLY A 15 -4.80 -1.33 -14.25
N ILE A 16 -3.58 -1.67 -14.65
CA ILE A 16 -3.18 -1.77 -16.06
C ILE A 16 -3.53 -3.12 -16.69
N CYS A 17 -3.88 -4.11 -15.87
CA CYS A 17 -4.33 -5.43 -16.30
C CYS A 17 -5.33 -6.04 -15.29
N PRO A 18 -6.17 -7.01 -15.70
CA PRO A 18 -7.06 -7.71 -14.79
C PRO A 18 -6.24 -8.54 -13.78
N THR A 19 -6.18 -8.08 -12.53
CA THR A 19 -5.59 -8.86 -11.44
C THR A 19 -6.55 -9.99 -11.06
N ARG A 20 -6.12 -11.23 -11.23
CA ARG A 20 -6.87 -12.40 -10.75
C ARG A 20 -6.73 -12.50 -9.25
N VAL A 21 -7.80 -12.22 -8.52
CA VAL A 21 -7.87 -12.43 -7.08
C VAL A 21 -8.17 -13.91 -6.81
N ALA A 22 -7.56 -14.48 -5.76
CA ALA A 22 -7.86 -15.84 -5.36
C ALA A 22 -9.36 -15.96 -5.00
N PRO A 23 -10.03 -17.10 -5.26
CA PRO A 23 -11.47 -17.26 -5.00
C PRO A 23 -11.89 -16.97 -3.54
N ILE A 24 -10.98 -17.16 -2.58
CA ILE A 24 -11.21 -16.89 -1.15
C ILE A 24 -10.99 -15.41 -0.76
N GLY A 25 -10.43 -14.60 -1.65
CA GLY A 25 -10.05 -13.20 -1.42
C GLY A 25 -11.20 -12.21 -1.52
N GLY A 26 -12.46 -12.68 -1.65
CA GLY A 26 -13.65 -11.88 -1.37
C GLY A 26 -14.07 -10.82 -2.40
N HIS A 27 -13.34 -10.63 -3.50
CA HIS A 27 -13.66 -9.60 -4.49
C HIS A 27 -14.37 -10.20 -5.70
N GLU A 28 -15.70 -10.15 -5.71
CA GLU A 28 -16.48 -10.36 -6.92
C GLU A 28 -16.31 -9.15 -7.84
N GLY A 29 -15.46 -9.31 -8.87
CA GLY A 29 -15.11 -8.26 -9.80
C GLY A 29 -13.61 -8.07 -9.87
N ASN A 30 -13.07 -7.94 -11.09
CA ASN A 30 -11.65 -7.69 -11.27
C ASN A 30 -11.24 -6.39 -10.55
N LYS A 31 -10.10 -6.40 -9.87
CA LYS A 31 -9.53 -5.21 -9.22
C LYS A 31 -9.18 -4.16 -10.28
N VAL A 32 -9.80 -2.98 -10.20
CA VAL A 32 -9.62 -1.86 -11.16
C VAL A 32 -8.43 -0.96 -10.83
N GLY A 33 -7.87 -1.10 -9.62
CA GLY A 33 -6.72 -0.35 -9.14
C GLY A 33 -6.33 -0.80 -7.74
N SER A 34 -5.15 -0.38 -7.30
CA SER A 34 -4.62 -0.68 -5.97
C SER A 34 -4.23 0.61 -5.25
N GLU A 35 -4.35 0.57 -3.92
CA GLU A 35 -3.85 1.62 -3.05
C GLU A 35 -2.89 1.02 -2.02
N TYR A 36 -1.82 1.75 -1.75
CA TYR A 36 -0.76 1.35 -0.85
C TYR A 36 -0.39 2.49 0.09
N LEU A 37 0.00 2.13 1.32
CA LEU A 37 0.70 3.04 2.23
C LEU A 37 2.15 2.60 2.29
N LEU A 38 3.06 3.45 1.83
CA LEU A 38 4.50 3.22 1.95
C LEU A 38 5.00 3.92 3.21
N LEU A 39 5.93 3.27 3.91
CA LEU A 39 6.56 3.78 5.12
C LEU A 39 8.06 3.91 4.92
N ASP A 40 8.59 5.10 5.15
CA ASP A 40 10.04 5.31 5.27
C ASP A 40 10.40 5.41 6.75
N LEU A 41 11.24 4.48 7.22
CA LEU A 41 11.70 4.40 8.61
C LEU A 41 13.13 4.92 8.71
N MET A 42 13.31 6.17 9.13
CA MET A 42 14.64 6.75 9.30
C MET A 42 15.19 6.41 10.68
N THR A 43 16.42 5.89 10.71
CA THR A 43 17.15 5.63 11.95
C THR A 43 18.14 6.75 12.28
N ASP A 44 18.58 6.79 13.54
CA ASP A 44 19.66 7.66 14.01
C ASP A 44 21.00 7.52 13.26
N GLY A 45 21.20 6.41 12.54
CA GLY A 45 22.38 6.16 11.70
C GLY A 45 22.20 6.50 10.21
N GLY A 46 21.07 7.09 9.80
CA GLY A 46 20.79 7.43 8.40
C GLY A 46 20.35 6.26 7.51
N VAL A 47 20.16 5.06 8.08
CA VAL A 47 19.56 3.91 7.38
C VAL A 47 18.05 4.14 7.27
N VAL A 48 17.53 3.97 6.06
CA VAL A 48 16.09 4.00 5.74
C VAL A 48 15.59 2.58 5.55
N GLY A 49 14.69 2.13 6.43
CA GLY A 49 13.88 0.94 6.19
C GLY A 49 12.65 1.29 5.35
N LEU A 50 12.25 0.42 4.42
CA LEU A 50 11.03 0.58 3.64
C LEU A 50 9.98 -0.42 4.12
N GLY A 51 8.76 0.08 4.34
CA GLY A 51 7.58 -0.72 4.64
C GLY A 51 6.48 -0.47 3.62
N GLU A 52 5.61 -1.46 3.45
CA GLU A 52 4.41 -1.35 2.62
C GLU A 52 3.23 -1.96 3.38
N ILE A 53 2.09 -1.29 3.33
CA ILE A 53 0.78 -1.86 3.65
C ILE A 53 -0.02 -1.93 2.34
N SER A 54 -0.38 -3.14 1.94
CA SER A 54 -1.19 -3.43 0.76
C SER A 54 -2.67 -3.49 1.10
N ASP A 55 -3.49 -3.57 0.06
CA ASP A 55 -4.93 -3.89 0.14
C ASP A 55 -5.70 -2.94 1.07
N ILE A 56 -5.31 -1.66 1.02
CA ILE A 56 -6.08 -0.55 1.58
C ILE A 56 -7.27 -0.32 0.63
N GLU A 57 -8.24 -1.23 0.71
CA GLU A 57 -9.40 -1.23 -0.18
C GLU A 57 -10.43 -0.18 0.26
N SER A 58 -11.26 0.25 -0.68
CA SER A 58 -12.10 1.47 -0.65
C SER A 58 -13.09 1.62 0.50
N TYR A 59 -13.17 0.67 1.45
CA TYR A 59 -13.86 0.92 2.72
C TYR A 59 -13.10 1.92 3.62
N TRP A 60 -11.86 2.31 3.28
CA TRP A 60 -11.02 3.24 4.08
C TRP A 60 -10.51 4.49 3.35
N GLY A 61 -10.89 4.73 2.10
CA GLY A 61 -10.56 5.98 1.40
C GLY A 61 -10.65 5.85 -0.11
N THR A 62 -11.66 6.48 -0.70
CA THR A 62 -11.96 6.43 -2.13
C THR A 62 -10.80 6.90 -3.00
N VAL A 63 -10.51 6.14 -4.06
CA VAL A 63 -9.88 6.66 -5.28
C VAL A 63 -11.00 6.83 -6.31
N ALA A 64 -11.02 8.01 -6.95
CA ALA A 64 -12.15 8.62 -7.67
C ALA A 64 -12.95 7.70 -8.61
#